data_AF-F6RJQ6-F1
#
_entry.id   AF-F6RJQ6-F1
#
_cell.length_a   1.000
_cell.length_b   1.000
_cell.length_c   1.000
_cell.angle_alpha   90.00
_cell.angle_beta   90.00
_cell.angle_gamma   90.00
#
_symmetry.space_group_name_H-M   'P 1'
#
loop_
_entity.id
_entity.type
_entity.pdbx_description
1 polymer ?
#
loop_
_entity_poly.entity_id
_entity_poly.type
_entity_poly.pdbx_seq_one_letter_code
_entity_poly.pdbx_strand_id
1 'polypeptide(L)'
;MAPDRLRSKVVSAFNLRGYLLRGEATKYLTEALKLVPDLELDDTLENVIDAVEKQPLSSNMIERSVVEAAVHECSQSVDETVYVVISIILLSY
;
A
#
# COMPACT_ATOMS: atom_id res chain seq x y z
N MET A 1 -13.19 11.72 5.35
CA MET A 1 -11.81 12.26 5.46
C MET A 1 -11.37 12.79 4.10
N ALA A 2 -10.74 13.98 4.00
CA ALA A 2 -10.27 14.52 2.73
C ALA A 2 -9.10 13.67 2.16
N PRO A 3 -9.08 13.35 0.86
CA PRO A 3 -8.09 12.44 0.25
C PRO A 3 -6.64 12.91 0.43
N ASP A 4 -6.42 14.22 0.57
CA ASP A 4 -5.10 14.81 0.76
C ASP A 4 -4.48 14.50 2.13
N ARG A 5 -5.30 14.33 3.17
CA ARG A 5 -4.81 13.97 4.52
C ARG A 5 -4.27 12.55 4.56
N LEU A 6 -4.91 11.62 3.85
CA LEU A 6 -4.44 10.23 3.78
C LEU A 6 -3.11 10.14 3.04
N ARG A 7 -2.99 10.78 1.88
CA ARG A 7 -1.71 10.85 1.13
C ARG A 7 -0.59 11.40 1.99
N SER A 8 -0.84 12.51 2.69
CA SER A 8 0.16 13.12 3.56
C SER A 8 0.56 12.16 4.69
N LYS A 9 -0.39 11.45 5.29
CA LYS A 9 -0.12 10.49 6.37
C LYS A 9 0.73 9.32 5.88
N VAL A 10 0.39 8.74 4.73
CA VAL A 10 1.17 7.70 4.06
C VAL A 10 2.60 8.16 3.82
N VAL A 11 2.77 9.29 3.14
CA VAL A 11 4.11 9.80 2.78
C VAL A 11 4.93 10.09 4.04
N SER A 12 4.32 10.66 5.08
CA SER A 12 4.99 10.90 6.36
C SER A 12 5.42 9.60 7.04
N ALA A 13 4.58 8.57 7.08
CA ALA A 13 4.89 7.30 7.73
C ALA A 13 6.12 6.61 7.09
N PHE A 14 6.19 6.58 5.77
CA PHE A 14 7.35 6.03 5.07
C PHE A 14 8.60 6.89 5.22
N ASN A 15 8.48 8.23 5.18
CA ASN A 15 9.62 9.12 5.43
C ASN A 15 10.20 8.95 6.84
N LEU A 16 9.36 8.72 7.86
CA LEU A 16 9.81 8.46 9.23
C LEU A 16 10.67 7.19 9.34
N ARG A 17 10.45 6.22 8.44
CA ARG A 17 11.21 4.97 8.35
C ARG A 17 12.42 5.07 7.41
N GLY A 18 12.61 6.22 6.75
CA GLY A 18 13.71 6.46 5.81
C GLY A 18 13.42 6.05 4.37
N TYR A 19 12.17 5.70 4.05
CA TYR A 19 11.72 5.28 2.73
C TYR A 19 11.08 6.43 1.95
N LEU A 20 11.28 6.43 0.63
CA LEU A 20 10.73 7.40 -0.30
C LEU A 20 9.71 6.72 -1.22
N LEU A 21 8.43 7.03 -1.09
CA LEU A 21 7.44 6.53 -2.05
C LEU A 21 7.49 7.28 -3.37
N ARG A 22 7.50 6.53 -4.47
CA ARG A 22 7.22 7.09 -5.79
C ARG A 22 5.76 7.57 -5.86
N GLY A 23 5.46 8.57 -6.70
CA GLY A 23 4.11 9.11 -6.84
C GLY A 23 3.05 8.06 -7.22
N GLU A 24 3.42 7.12 -8.09
CA GLU A 24 2.61 5.96 -8.48
C GLU A 24 2.30 5.05 -7.29
N ALA A 25 3.31 4.73 -6.47
CA ALA A 25 3.18 3.91 -5.27
C ALA A 25 2.29 4.60 -4.22
N THR A 26 2.48 5.91 -4.04
CA THR A 26 1.67 6.71 -3.12
C THR A 26 0.21 6.69 -3.54
N LYS A 27 -0.06 6.86 -4.83
CA LYS A 27 -1.43 6.84 -5.37
C LYS A 27 -2.07 5.48 -5.12
N TYR A 28 -1.38 4.40 -5.47
CA TYR A 28 -1.85 3.03 -5.23
C TYR A 28 -2.14 2.77 -3.74
N LEU A 29 -1.19 3.06 -2.85
CA LEU A 29 -1.37 2.83 -1.41
C LEU A 29 -2.52 3.66 -0.84
N THR A 30 -2.67 4.90 -1.28
CA THR A 30 -3.77 5.77 -0.85
C THR A 30 -5.12 5.18 -1.26
N GLU A 31 -5.23 4.62 -2.47
CA GLU A 31 -6.47 3.96 -2.91
C GLU A 31 -6.74 2.66 -2.15
N ALA A 32 -5.72 1.86 -1.86
CA ALA A 32 -5.83 0.66 -1.05
C ALA A 32 -6.30 1.00 0.39
N LEU A 33 -5.62 1.94 1.05
CA LEU A 33 -5.95 2.38 2.41
C LEU A 33 -7.28 3.14 2.48
N LYS A 34 -7.77 3.71 1.38
CA LYS A 34 -9.10 4.35 1.33
C LYS A 34 -10.23 3.34 1.56
N LEU A 35 -10.01 2.07 1.23
CA LEU A 35 -10.96 0.99 1.48
C LEU A 35 -10.89 0.46 2.91
N VAL A 36 -9.81 0.79 3.64
CA VAL A 36 -9.57 0.38 5.03
C VAL A 36 -10.27 1.35 5.99
N PRO A 37 -10.96 0.86 7.03
CA PRO A 37 -11.59 1.72 8.02
C PRO A 37 -10.56 2.54 8.80
N ASP A 38 -10.90 3.78 9.17
CA ASP A 38 -10.01 4.72 9.88
C ASP A 38 -9.41 4.13 11.19
N LEU A 39 -10.15 3.24 11.85
CA LEU A 39 -9.73 2.54 13.07
C LEU A 39 -8.52 1.61 12.82
N GLU A 40 -8.49 0.94 11.68
CA GLU A 40 -7.44 -0.03 11.32
C GLU A 40 -6.44 0.55 10.33
N LEU A 41 -6.66 1.78 9.86
CA LEU A 41 -5.83 2.43 8.85
C LEU A 41 -4.39 2.66 9.34
N ASP A 42 -4.22 3.00 10.62
CA ASP A 42 -2.89 3.19 11.22
C ASP A 42 -2.16 1.85 11.36
N ASP A 43 -2.85 0.84 11.87
CA ASP A 43 -2.33 -0.52 12.06
C ASP A 43 -1.97 -1.17 10.72
N THR A 44 -2.86 -1.05 9.72
CA THR A 44 -2.63 -1.53 8.36
C THR A 44 -1.47 -0.80 7.70
N LEU A 45 -1.33 0.51 7.91
CA LEU A 45 -0.20 1.28 7.36
C LEU A 45 1.13 0.82 7.96
N GLU A 46 1.19 0.59 9.27
CA GLU A 46 2.37 0.02 9.94
C GLU A 46 2.66 -1.40 9.43
N ASN A 47 1.64 -2.25 9.27
CA ASN A 47 1.79 -3.60 8.72
C ASN A 47 2.31 -3.59 7.28
N VAL A 48 1.81 -2.68 6.44
CA VAL A 48 2.31 -2.53 5.07
C VAL A 48 3.77 -2.10 5.09
N ILE A 49 4.16 -1.17 5.97
CA ILE A 49 5.56 -0.75 6.11
C ILE A 49 6.43 -1.93 6.53
N ASP A 50 6.02 -2.71 7.55
CA ASP A 50 6.75 -3.89 8.00
C ASP A 50 6.91 -4.94 6.88
N ALA A 51 5.84 -5.18 6.10
CA ALA A 51 5.89 -6.04 4.92
C ALA A 51 6.78 -5.48 3.80
N VAL A 52 6.88 -4.15 3.66
CA VAL A 52 7.84 -3.51 2.76
C VAL A 52 9.28 -3.71 3.26
N GLU A 53 9.54 -3.58 4.56
CA GLU A 53 10.87 -3.78 5.16
C GLU A 53 11.35 -5.23 5.06
N LYS A 54 10.42 -6.19 5.08
CA LYS A 54 10.70 -7.63 4.88
C LYS A 54 11.03 -7.99 3.43
N GLN A 55 10.64 -7.15 2.46
CA GLN A 55 10.97 -7.40 1.07
C GLN A 55 12.46 -7.11 0.79
N PRO A 56 13.05 -7.76 -0.22
CA PRO A 56 14.43 -7.50 -0.64
C PRO A 56 14.54 -6.14 -1.35
N LEU A 57 14.48 -5.06 -0.58
CA LEU A 57 14.61 -3.69 -1.08
C LEU A 57 16.07 -3.42 -1.45
N SER A 58 16.31 -3.17 -2.73
CA SER A 58 17.64 -2.78 -3.23
C SER A 58 17.90 -1.27 -3.11
N SER A 59 16.85 -0.49 -2.80
CA SER A 59 16.91 0.97 -2.66
C SER A 59 15.87 1.44 -1.66
N ASN A 60 16.09 2.61 -1.04
CA ASN A 60 15.10 3.26 -0.19
C ASN A 60 13.92 3.87 -0.99
N MET A 61 14.00 3.86 -2.32
CA MET A 61 12.92 4.25 -3.21
C MET A 61 11.89 3.11 -3.33
N ILE A 62 10.69 3.32 -2.79
CA ILE A 62 9.60 2.36 -2.82
C ILE A 62 8.78 2.55 -4.09
N GLU A 63 8.84 1.52 -4.94
CA GLU A 63 8.08 1.44 -6.18
C GLU A 63 6.70 0.82 -5.97
N ARG A 64 5.82 1.01 -6.96
CA ARG A 64 4.46 0.48 -6.93
C ARG A 64 4.44 -1.04 -6.71
N SER A 65 5.34 -1.78 -7.35
CA SER A 65 5.43 -3.24 -7.23
C SER A 65 5.72 -3.73 -5.80
N VAL A 66 6.57 -2.99 -5.07
CA VAL A 66 6.91 -3.30 -3.67
C VAL A 66 5.69 -3.07 -2.77
N VAL A 67 4.99 -1.96 -2.98
CA VAL A 67 3.75 -1.66 -2.27
C VAL A 67 2.66 -2.68 -2.60
N GLU A 68 2.51 -3.04 -3.87
CA GLU A 68 1.55 -4.04 -4.31
C GLU A 68 1.80 -5.37 -3.60
N ALA A 69 3.05 -5.84 -3.53
CA ALA A 69 3.39 -7.05 -2.80
C ALA A 69 3.09 -6.95 -1.29
N ALA A 70 3.41 -5.83 -0.65
CA ALA A 70 3.16 -5.63 0.78
C ALA A 70 1.67 -5.53 1.12
N VAL A 71 0.91 -4.76 0.33
CA VAL A 71 -0.55 -4.67 0.44
C VAL A 71 -1.20 -6.02 0.19
N HIS A 72 -0.64 -6.80 -0.73
CA HIS A 72 -1.12 -8.12 -1.04
C HIS A 72 -0.89 -9.12 0.10
N GLU A 73 0.26 -9.07 0.77
CA GLU A 73 0.52 -9.85 2.00
C GLU A 73 -0.44 -9.45 3.13
N CYS A 74 -0.69 -8.13 3.30
CA CYS A 74 -1.67 -7.62 4.25
C CYS A 74 -3.12 -8.04 3.91
N SER A 75 -3.47 -8.08 2.62
CA SER A 75 -4.81 -8.46 2.13
C SER A 75 -5.01 -9.97 2.11
N GLN A 76 -3.99 -10.79 1.83
CA GLN A 76 -4.10 -12.26 1.88
C GLN A 76 -4.35 -12.80 3.29
N SER A 77 -3.99 -12.03 4.32
CA SER A 77 -4.33 -12.35 5.70
C SER A 77 -5.83 -12.18 6.00
N VAL A 78 -6.58 -11.53 5.10
CA VAL A 78 -8.04 -11.34 5.14
C VAL A 78 -8.67 -11.89 3.85
N ASP A 79 -8.97 -13.19 3.86
CA ASP A 79 -9.96 -13.88 3.01
C ASP A 79 -9.96 -13.56 1.49
N GLU A 80 -9.15 -14.33 0.74
CA GLU A 80 -9.25 -14.79 -0.67
C GLU A 80 -10.02 -14.02 -1.78
N THR A 81 -10.42 -12.76 -1.64
CA THR A 81 -11.35 -12.13 -2.61
C THR A 81 -10.76 -11.00 -3.46
N VAL A 82 -9.48 -10.65 -3.30
CA VAL A 82 -8.87 -9.49 -4.01
C VAL A 82 -8.16 -9.87 -5.32
N TYR A 83 -7.87 -11.15 -5.57
CA TYR A 83 -7.23 -11.59 -6.82
C TYR A 83 -8.12 -11.48 -8.07
N VAL A 84 -9.44 -11.43 -7.89
CA VAL A 84 -10.40 -11.44 -9.02
C VAL A 84 -10.52 -10.05 -9.67
N VAL A 85 -10.35 -8.95 -8.92
CA VAL A 85 -10.64 -7.61 -9.45
C VAL A 85 -9.54 -7.09 -10.38
N ILE A 86 -8.27 -7.45 -10.14
CA ILE A 86 -7.15 -7.01 -10.99
C ILE A 86 -7.12 -7.81 -12.32
N SER A 87 -7.54 -9.07 -12.31
CA SER A 87 -7.56 -9.92 -13.51
C SER A 87 -8.70 -9.56 -14.49
N ILE A 88 -9.85 -9.08 -14.00
CA ILE A 88 -10.98 -8.71 -14.88
C ILE A 88 -10.66 -7.48 -15.74
N ILE A 89 -9.86 -6.53 -15.23
CA ILE A 89 -9.50 -5.30 -15.96
C ILE A 89 -8.56 -5.59 -17.14
N LEU A 90 -7.74 -6.65 -17.08
CA LEU A 90 -6.80 -7.02 -18.13
C LEU A 90 -7.38 -7.96 -19.21
N LEU A 91 -8.58 -8.53 -19.01
CA LEU A 91 -9.24 -9.45 -19.95
C LEU A 91 -10.33 -8.81 -20.83
N SER A 92 -10.55 -7.50 -20.71
CA SER A 92 -11.49 -6.74 -21.56
C SER A 92 -10.81 -5.83 -22.60
N TYR A 93 -9.53 -6.07 -22.90
CA TYR A 93 -8.79 -5.41 -23.99
C TYR A 93 -8.43 -6.42 -25.09
#